data_AF-A0A382KAM0-F1
#
_entry.id   AF-A0A382KAM0-F1
#
_cell.length_a   1.000
_cell.length_b   1.000
_cell.length_c   1.000
_cell.angle_alpha   90.00
_cell.angle_beta   90.00
_cell.angle_gamma   90.00
#
_symmetry.space_group_name_H-M   'P 1'
#
loop_
_entity.id
_entity.type
_entity.pdbx_description
1 polymer ?
#
loop_
_entity_poly.entity_id
_entity_poly.type
_entity_poly.pdbx_seq_one_letter_code
_entity_poly.pdbx_strand_id
1 'polypeptide(L)'
;MPRLFVAIDLPEVVKESLVLMQNGLRGARWVARENLHLTVRFIGEVSAEEADEIHSALGEIRAVPFIIKLGEIGLFSFGGKPR
;
A
#
# COMPACT_ATOMS: atom_id res chain seq x y z
N MET A 1 -7.95 -10.04 16.73
CA MET A 1 -7.29 -10.61 15.54
C MET A 1 -6.89 -9.46 14.64
N PRO A 2 -5.59 -9.19 14.43
CA PRO A 2 -5.17 -8.15 13.50
C PRO A 2 -5.54 -8.54 12.05
N ARG A 3 -5.81 -7.52 11.22
CA ARG A 3 -5.95 -7.69 9.78
C ARG A 3 -4.68 -7.23 9.10
N LEU A 4 -3.97 -8.14 8.44
CA LEU A 4 -2.63 -7.89 7.90
C LEU A 4 -2.59 -7.81 6.37
N PHE A 5 -1.59 -7.09 5.90
CA PHE A 5 -1.12 -7.06 4.52
C PHE A 5 0.39 -6.78 4.51
N VAL A 6 1.04 -7.10 3.40
CA VAL A 6 2.46 -6.81 3.15
C VAL A 6 2.54 -5.71 2.10
N ALA A 7 3.38 -4.71 2.35
CA ALA A 7 3.58 -3.58 1.45
C ALA A 7 5.04 -3.15 1.38
N ILE A 8 5.38 -2.49 0.29
CA ILE A 8 6.62 -1.72 0.14
C ILE A 8 6.30 -0.28 0.54
N ASP A 9 7.04 0.24 1.51
CA ASP A 9 6.94 1.65 1.87
C ASP A 9 7.54 2.54 0.78
N LEU A 10 6.97 3.74 0.61
CA LEU A 10 7.41 4.68 -0.41
C LEU A 10 8.41 5.69 0.18
N PRO A 11 9.44 6.10 -0.57
CA PRO A 11 10.30 7.21 -0.16
C PRO A 11 9.49 8.49 0.09
N GLU A 12 9.88 9.30 1.06
CA GLU A 12 9.13 10.50 1.48
C GLU A 12 8.86 11.48 0.32
N VAL A 13 9.85 11.67 -0.56
CA VAL A 13 9.71 12.50 -1.78
C VAL A 13 8.62 11.99 -2.72
N VAL A 14 8.42 10.67 -2.79
CA VAL A 14 7.37 10.05 -3.60
C VAL A 14 6.01 10.28 -2.95
N LYS A 15 5.92 10.09 -1.62
CA LYS A 15 4.68 10.36 -0.87
C LYS A 15 4.23 11.81 -1.03
N GLU A 16 5.16 12.77 -0.95
CA GLU A 16 4.88 14.20 -1.17
C GLU A 16 4.36 14.48 -2.57
N SER A 17 5.01 13.93 -3.61
CA SER A 17 4.53 14.07 -4.99
C SER A 17 3.12 13.52 -5.16
N LEU A 18 2.80 12.39 -4.54
CA LEU A 18 1.47 11.79 -4.62
C LEU A 18 0.41 12.62 -3.88
N VAL A 19 0.73 13.16 -2.70
CA VAL A 19 -0.18 14.04 -1.95
C VAL A 19 -0.53 15.29 -2.77
N LEU A 20 0.43 15.88 -3.49
CA LEU A 20 0.14 17.01 -4.38
C LEU A 20 -0.85 16.66 -5.51
N MET A 21 -0.87 15.39 -5.95
CA MET A 21 -1.82 14.91 -6.96
C MET A 21 -3.22 14.62 -6.39
N GLN A 22 -3.38 14.53 -5.07
CA GLN A 22 -4.66 14.25 -4.40
C GLN A 22 -5.58 15.46 -4.34
N ASN A 23 -6.00 15.98 -5.50
CA ASN A 23 -6.88 17.13 -5.61
C ASN A 23 -7.87 16.99 -6.79
N GLY A 24 -8.79 17.94 -6.92
CA GLY A 24 -9.66 18.06 -8.12
C GLY A 24 -10.86 17.12 -8.20
N LEU A 25 -11.00 16.15 -7.28
CA LEU A 25 -12.14 15.21 -7.27
C LEU A 25 -13.12 15.52 -6.13
N ARG A 26 -14.34 15.92 -6.49
CA ARG A 26 -15.42 16.20 -5.53
C ARG A 26 -15.86 14.91 -4.84
N GLY A 27 -15.87 14.92 -3.51
CA GLY A 27 -16.30 13.78 -2.70
C GLY A 27 -15.26 12.67 -2.57
N ALA A 28 -14.04 12.86 -3.09
CA ALA A 28 -12.96 11.90 -2.90
C ALA A 28 -12.51 11.84 -1.44
N ARG A 29 -12.31 10.62 -0.94
CA ARG A 29 -11.64 10.37 0.34
C ARG A 29 -10.17 10.08 0.08
N TRP A 30 -9.34 11.12 0.20
CA TRP A 30 -7.90 10.99 0.00
C TRP A 30 -7.25 10.16 1.11
N VAL A 31 -6.26 9.35 0.72
CA VAL A 31 -5.45 8.55 1.63
C VAL A 31 -4.43 9.46 2.31
N ALA A 32 -4.31 9.39 3.63
CA ALA A 32 -3.33 10.18 4.38
C ALA A 32 -1.89 9.80 3.97
N ARG A 33 -0.96 10.75 4.06
CA ARG A 33 0.43 10.62 3.59
C ARG A 33 1.13 9.40 4.20
N GLU A 34 0.97 9.20 5.50
CA GLU A 34 1.52 8.10 6.28
C GLU A 34 0.98 6.72 5.88
N ASN A 35 -0.17 6.69 5.18
CA ASN A 35 -0.79 5.46 4.70
C ASN A 35 -0.49 5.17 3.22
N LEU A 36 0.30 6.01 2.54
CA LEU A 36 0.69 5.76 1.14
C LEU A 36 1.77 4.67 1.07
N HIS A 37 1.43 3.55 0.42
CA HIS A 37 2.30 2.40 0.27
C HIS A 37 1.93 1.61 -1.01
N LEU A 38 2.82 0.73 -1.45
CA LEU A 38 2.53 -0.23 -2.51
C LEU A 38 2.19 -1.60 -1.89
N THR A 39 0.91 -1.98 -1.87
CA THR A 39 0.51 -3.30 -1.37
C THR A 39 1.02 -4.40 -2.30
N VAL A 40 1.67 -5.41 -1.73
CA VAL A 40 2.16 -6.60 -2.46
C VAL A 40 1.24 -7.79 -2.22
N ARG A 41 0.72 -7.96 -0.99
CA ARG A 41 -0.15 -9.08 -0.64
C ARG A 41 -1.12 -8.71 0.48
N PHE A 42 -2.42 -8.91 0.25
CA PHE A 42 -3.40 -8.93 1.33
C PHE A 42 -3.43 -10.32 1.97
N ILE A 43 -3.36 -10.38 3.31
CA ILE A 43 -3.38 -11.63 4.09
C ILE A 43 -4.78 -11.86 4.68
N GLY A 44 -5.37 -10.82 5.29
CA GLY A 44 -6.68 -10.93 5.94
C GLY A 44 -6.56 -10.95 7.46
N GLU A 45 -7.58 -11.46 8.13
CA GLU A 45 -7.57 -11.62 9.58
C GLU A 45 -6.71 -12.83 9.97
N VAL A 46 -5.87 -12.65 10.98
CA VAL A 46 -4.99 -13.70 11.51
C VAL A 46 -5.00 -13.67 13.03
N SER A 47 -4.58 -14.77 13.65
CA SER A 47 -4.27 -14.86 15.07
C SER A 47 -2.99 -14.07 15.42
N ALA A 48 -2.74 -13.86 16.72
CA ALA A 48 -1.51 -13.20 17.16
C ALA A 48 -0.26 -14.06 16.87
N GLU A 49 -0.38 -15.38 17.04
CA GLU A 49 0.70 -16.34 16.75
C GLU A 49 1.06 -16.33 15.26
N GLU A 50 0.07 -16.40 14.36
CA GLU A 50 0.30 -16.28 12.92
C GLU A 50 0.93 -14.93 12.54
N ALA A 51 0.59 -13.84 13.25
CA ALA A 51 1.18 -12.53 13.00
C ALA A 51 2.69 -12.50 13.31
N ASP A 52 3.12 -13.13 14.41
CA ASP A 52 4.52 -13.23 14.81
C ASP A 52 5.31 -14.15 13.85
N GLU A 53 4.70 -15.24 13.37
CA GLU A 53 5.28 -16.11 12.35
C GLU A 53 5.47 -15.37 11.02
N ILE A 54 4.46 -14.62 10.56
CA ILE A 54 4.55 -13.78 9.36
C ILE A 54 5.67 -12.76 9.51
N HIS A 55 5.77 -12.08 10.66
CA HIS A 55 6.84 -11.12 10.92
C HIS A 55 8.23 -11.77 10.81
N SER A 56 8.40 -12.93 11.43
CA SER A 56 9.67 -13.67 11.41
C SER A 56 10.05 -14.09 9.99
N ALA A 57 9.11 -14.68 9.24
CA ALA A 57 9.33 -15.11 7.86
C ALA A 57 9.68 -13.94 6.92
N LEU A 58 9.05 -12.76 7.10
CA LEU A 58 9.37 -11.57 6.32
C LEU A 58 10.80 -11.05 6.61
N GLY A 59 11.31 -11.21 7.83
CA GLY A 59 12.67 -10.80 8.22
C GLY A 59 13.78 -11.62 7.55
N GLU A 60 13.47 -12.84 7.10
CA GLU A 60 14.39 -13.72 6.38
C GLU A 60 14.55 -13.34 4.91
N ILE A 61 13.65 -12.51 4.36
CA ILE A 61 13.69 -12.12 2.96
C ILE A 61 15.00 -11.37 2.66
N ARG A 62 15.69 -11.81 1.61
CA ARG A 62 16.84 -11.14 1.01
C ARG A 62 16.50 -10.83 -0.45
N ALA A 63 16.45 -9.55 -0.79
CA ALA A 63 16.13 -9.08 -2.13
C ALA A 63 17.20 -8.11 -2.62
N VAL A 64 17.47 -8.15 -3.93
CA VAL A 64 18.31 -7.13 -4.58
C VAL A 64 17.48 -5.85 -4.71
N PRO A 65 18.05 -4.67 -4.38
CA PRO A 65 17.37 -3.40 -4.63
C PRO A 65 16.97 -3.25 -6.10
N PHE A 66 15.79 -2.69 -6.34
CA PHE A 66 15.25 -2.48 -7.67
C PHE A 66 14.61 -1.10 -7.80
N ILE A 67 14.44 -0.66 -9.04
CA ILE A 67 13.87 0.65 -9.36
C ILE A 67 12.40 0.47 -9.74
N ILE A 68 11.53 1.21 -9.07
CA ILE A 68 10.12 1.36 -9.44
C ILE A 68 9.93 2.76 -10.02
N LYS A 69 9.17 2.88 -11.09
CA LYS A 69 8.72 4.15 -11.64
C LYS A 69 7.20 4.25 -11.49
N LEU A 70 6.72 5.42 -11.08
CA LEU A 70 5.28 5.70 -11.12
C LEU A 70 4.83 5.68 -12.58
N GLY A 71 3.75 4.93 -12.82
CA GLY A 71 3.11 4.85 -14.13
C GLY A 71 1.94 5.83 -14.24
N GLU A 72 0.99 5.48 -15.11
CA GLU A 72 -0.21 6.26 -15.34
C GLU A 72 -1.21 6.12 -14.18
N ILE A 73 -2.07 7.14 -14.03
CA ILE A 73 -3.18 7.09 -13.09
C ILE A 73 -4.26 6.15 -13.64
N GLY A 74 -4.68 5.19 -12.82
CA GLY A 74 -5.74 4.24 -13.15
C GLY A 74 -6.94 4.33 -12.21
N LEU A 75 -8.02 3.64 -12.57
CA LEU A 75 -9.21 3.50 -11.74
C LEU A 75 -9.51 2.02 -11.50
N PHE A 76 -9.62 1.62 -10.24
CA PHE A 76 -10.19 0.33 -9.88
C PHE A 76 -11.70 0.50 -9.68
N SER A 77 -12.51 -0.10 -10.55
CA SER A 77 -13.96 -0.12 -10.38
C SER A 77 -14.47 -1.55 -10.54
N PHE A 78 -15.26 -2.02 -9.57
CA PHE A 78 -16.14 -3.17 -9.76
C PHE A 78 -17.46 -2.62 -10.30
N GLY A 79 -17.61 -2.56 -11.63
CA GLY A 79 -18.85 -2.10 -12.28
C GLY A 79 -18.93 -0.60 -12.59
N GLY A 80 -17.80 0.09 -12.81
CA GLY A 80 -17.77 1.44 -13.39
C GLY A 80 -17.93 2.61 -12.42
N LYS A 81 -18.16 2.35 -11.12
CA LYS A 81 -18.13 3.39 -10.09
C LYS A 81 -16.86 3.29 -9.23
N PRO A 82 -16.12 4.40 -9.04
CA PRO A 82 -15.06 4.47 -8.03
C PRO A 82 -15.63 4.15 -6.64
N ARG A 83 -14.87 3.41 -5.82
CA ARG A 83 -15.15 3.23 -4.39
C ARG A 83 -14.60 4.39 -3.58
#